data_AF-A0A370TKB0-F1
#
_entry.id   AF-A0A370TKB0-F1
#
_cell.length_a   1.000
_cell.length_b   1.000
_cell.length_c   1.000
_cell.angle_alpha   90.00
_cell.angle_beta   90.00
_cell.angle_gamma   90.00
#
_symmetry.space_group_name_H-M   'P 1'
#
loop_
_entity.id
_entity.type
_entity.pdbx_description
1 polymer ?
#
loop_
_entity_poly.entity_id
_entity_poly.type
_entity_poly.pdbx_seq_one_letter_code
_entity_poly.pdbx_strand_id
1 'polypeptide(L)'
;MSPNKSAIVVRNLPRLTTTEDVKSFFDMRLRNADAFVYPLVKDTQKSAGNFLCTTVTINPARRRDALSFNGSDFVPAIGGGKSKIEIDDSFIGSITLAEHNNAQFDLYFVHGVGGDAFSSWVCDASGHMWPRDSLPEQCLNLGVRGRFSTLGYDAKVLDGGQLKTIHHAAESILKYIAADRPPGCTRPIFIVGHSLGGIVVEQALVLAFEKPAVKPEYAFIQHMVKGVAFFGTPFQGSRNADFISPVASIISGITRMNTNFITDLKTSSRELPELNMLFNHIKTEENFEVLLFVEKKADGPSKVTTRTSGTIPFRTEIAPVEIDANHRDMVKFKNANEARHSITVIVNMIKRKLGLEIIPTPDLTGSKEIISVLRLPDQVIGTIEKDKNAGFSQLARFDTIFVIDDTGSMQMAASSSEAANSNPRSRWDVLTKSLQYIANIASEHDKDGVDIHFLISSHLDQTNISNGQEVLNLLAGVDLEQGVGGTYLEPVLATILGPYVANYQEYFDLTRKRMKATKPKPLNIIVLTDGKDDDPETTEEQLVDIAKQLDEMHAPKSQVGVQFMQVGDDPEAAEYLKRLDNDLKTKYGVRDIVDTKTFQDLDQTQDFAQHLRCILLGAVNKNLD
;
A
#
# COMPACT_ATOMS: atom_id res chain seq x y z
N MET A 1 12.84 -29.46 -16.96
CA MET A 1 11.53 -29.50 -16.27
C MET A 1 11.60 -28.63 -15.02
N SER A 2 10.64 -27.71 -14.80
CA SER A 2 10.63 -26.86 -13.60
C SER A 2 10.04 -27.64 -12.42
N PRO A 3 10.71 -27.74 -11.26
CA PRO A 3 10.27 -28.64 -10.18
C PRO A 3 8.97 -28.26 -9.46
N ASN A 4 8.43 -27.06 -9.67
CA ASN A 4 7.44 -26.46 -8.74
C ASN A 4 6.06 -26.11 -9.33
N LYS A 5 5.72 -26.51 -10.56
CA LYS A 5 4.39 -26.18 -11.09
C LYS A 5 3.34 -27.19 -10.63
N SER A 6 2.61 -26.84 -9.57
CA SER A 6 1.43 -27.57 -9.09
C SER A 6 0.14 -27.17 -9.81
N ALA A 7 0.11 -26.06 -10.56
CA ALA A 7 -1.12 -25.54 -11.15
C ALA A 7 -1.34 -25.96 -12.62
N ILE A 8 -2.62 -26.19 -12.98
CA ILE A 8 -3.13 -26.44 -14.34
C ILE A 8 -4.42 -25.64 -14.56
N VAL A 9 -4.73 -25.24 -15.79
CA VAL A 9 -6.02 -24.64 -16.15
C VAL A 9 -6.92 -25.73 -16.71
N VAL A 10 -8.13 -25.84 -16.16
CA VAL A 10 -9.17 -26.76 -16.63
C VAL A 10 -10.27 -25.94 -17.28
N ARG A 11 -10.50 -26.18 -18.56
CA ARG A 11 -11.42 -25.46 -19.44
C ARG A 11 -12.55 -26.37 -19.92
N ASN A 12 -13.52 -25.76 -20.61
CA ASN A 12 -14.67 -26.46 -21.19
C ASN A 12 -15.54 -27.19 -20.13
N LEU A 13 -15.64 -26.65 -18.92
CA LEU A 13 -16.50 -27.17 -17.86
C LEU A 13 -17.96 -26.73 -18.11
N PRO A 14 -18.98 -27.58 -17.98
CA PRO A 14 -20.37 -27.15 -18.22
C PRO A 14 -20.84 -26.06 -17.26
N ARG A 15 -21.82 -25.24 -17.65
CA ARG A 15 -22.29 -24.07 -16.87
C ARG A 15 -22.73 -24.35 -15.43
N LEU A 16 -23.19 -25.56 -15.15
CA LEU A 16 -23.64 -25.97 -13.81
C LEU A 16 -22.54 -26.65 -12.99
N THR A 17 -21.29 -26.57 -13.42
CA THR A 17 -20.15 -27.12 -12.69
C THR A 17 -19.89 -26.35 -11.39
N THR A 18 -19.72 -27.08 -10.30
CA THR A 18 -19.28 -26.56 -9.00
C THR A 18 -17.80 -26.84 -8.75
N THR A 19 -17.21 -26.16 -7.77
CA THR A 19 -15.82 -26.43 -7.33
C THR A 19 -15.66 -27.86 -6.86
N GLU A 20 -16.64 -28.39 -6.13
CA GLU A 20 -16.72 -29.75 -5.63
C GLU A 20 -16.73 -30.79 -6.76
N ASP A 21 -17.42 -30.52 -7.88
CA ASP A 21 -17.41 -31.41 -9.04
C ASP A 21 -16.00 -31.60 -9.61
N VAL A 22 -15.28 -30.48 -9.79
CA VAL A 22 -13.90 -30.50 -10.29
C VAL A 22 -12.98 -31.15 -9.28
N LYS A 23 -13.14 -30.86 -7.98
CA LYS A 23 -12.33 -31.44 -6.90
C LYS A 23 -12.51 -32.96 -6.87
N SER A 24 -13.76 -33.42 -6.88
CA SER A 24 -14.11 -34.84 -6.92
C SER A 24 -13.53 -35.53 -8.16
N PHE A 25 -13.59 -34.87 -9.33
CA PHE A 25 -13.02 -35.40 -10.57
C PHE A 25 -11.52 -35.72 -10.44
N PHE A 26 -10.74 -34.82 -9.83
CA PHE A 26 -9.30 -35.00 -9.64
C PHE A 26 -8.98 -35.92 -8.45
N ASP A 27 -9.63 -35.76 -7.31
CA ASP A 27 -9.37 -36.58 -6.12
C ASP A 27 -9.64 -38.06 -6.38
N MET A 28 -10.73 -38.39 -7.09
CA MET A 28 -11.06 -39.77 -7.44
C MET A 28 -10.01 -40.39 -8.39
N ARG A 29 -9.52 -39.63 -9.38
CA ARG A 29 -8.61 -40.14 -10.41
C ARG A 29 -7.14 -40.12 -9.98
N LEU A 30 -6.77 -39.21 -9.08
CA LEU A 30 -5.40 -39.07 -8.58
C LEU A 30 -5.18 -39.74 -7.21
N ARG A 31 -6.19 -40.44 -6.67
CA ARG A 31 -6.18 -41.13 -5.37
C ARG A 31 -5.93 -40.16 -4.20
N ASN A 32 -6.81 -39.18 -4.03
CA ASN A 32 -6.77 -38.13 -3.01
C ASN A 32 -5.51 -37.26 -3.10
N ALA A 33 -5.26 -36.64 -4.26
CA ALA A 33 -4.05 -35.84 -4.50
C ALA A 33 -4.11 -34.41 -3.92
N ASP A 34 -4.99 -34.18 -2.94
CA ASP A 34 -5.27 -32.89 -2.32
C ASP A 34 -5.45 -31.79 -3.38
N ALA A 35 -6.33 -32.04 -4.36
CA ALA A 35 -6.61 -31.06 -5.41
C ALA A 35 -7.32 -29.84 -4.81
N PHE A 36 -6.73 -28.66 -5.02
CA PHE A 36 -7.36 -27.39 -4.69
C PHE A 36 -7.91 -26.76 -5.96
N VAL A 37 -9.22 -26.54 -5.99
CA VAL A 37 -9.92 -25.97 -7.14
C VAL A 37 -10.26 -24.52 -6.84
N TYR A 38 -9.81 -23.62 -7.71
CA TYR A 38 -10.14 -22.20 -7.59
C TYR A 38 -11.58 -21.92 -8.07
N PRO A 39 -12.19 -20.77 -7.73
CA PRO A 39 -13.52 -20.42 -8.20
C PRO A 39 -13.67 -20.56 -9.71
N LEU A 40 -14.81 -21.10 -10.14
CA LEU A 40 -15.12 -21.20 -11.56
C LEU A 40 -15.46 -19.83 -12.13
N VAL A 41 -14.89 -19.54 -13.30
CA VAL A 41 -15.14 -18.32 -14.05
C VAL A 41 -15.59 -18.67 -15.46
N LYS A 42 -16.18 -17.71 -16.18
CA LYS A 42 -16.62 -17.91 -17.55
C LYS A 42 -15.41 -18.17 -18.47
N ASP A 43 -15.49 -19.19 -19.30
CA ASP A 43 -14.46 -19.48 -20.31
C ASP A 43 -14.66 -18.60 -21.53
N THR A 44 -13.93 -17.49 -21.60
CA THR A 44 -14.00 -16.49 -22.68
C THR A 44 -13.38 -16.97 -23.99
N GLN A 45 -12.59 -18.04 -23.98
CA GLN A 45 -11.98 -18.59 -25.20
C GLN A 45 -12.94 -19.49 -25.99
N LYS A 46 -14.13 -19.79 -25.46
CA LYS A 46 -15.15 -20.61 -26.15
C LYS A 46 -16.31 -19.75 -26.59
N SER A 47 -16.58 -19.78 -27.90
CA SER A 47 -17.55 -18.95 -28.63
C SER A 47 -19.02 -19.08 -28.19
N ALA A 48 -19.35 -20.03 -27.30
CA ALA A 48 -20.71 -20.27 -26.83
C ALA A 48 -21.04 -19.66 -25.45
N GLY A 49 -20.06 -19.12 -24.70
CA GLY A 49 -20.28 -18.45 -23.42
C GLY A 49 -20.99 -19.28 -22.32
N ASN A 50 -21.20 -20.58 -22.55
CA ASN A 50 -21.91 -21.52 -21.69
C ASN A 50 -20.96 -22.46 -20.93
N PHE A 51 -19.65 -22.23 -21.04
CA PHE A 51 -18.64 -23.04 -20.38
C PHE A 51 -17.90 -22.22 -19.34
N LEU A 52 -17.41 -22.92 -18.34
CA LEU A 52 -16.61 -22.42 -17.25
C LEU A 52 -15.18 -22.94 -17.41
N CYS A 53 -14.25 -22.23 -16.80
CA CYS A 53 -12.90 -22.69 -16.57
C CYS A 53 -12.51 -22.41 -15.12
N THR A 54 -11.49 -23.11 -14.65
CA THR A 54 -10.88 -22.86 -13.35
C THR A 54 -9.40 -23.22 -13.40
N THR A 55 -8.63 -22.68 -12.47
CA THR A 55 -7.29 -23.20 -12.19
C THR A 55 -7.41 -24.29 -11.13
N VAL A 56 -6.56 -25.31 -11.20
CA VAL A 56 -6.47 -26.37 -10.20
C VAL A 56 -5.02 -26.52 -9.77
N THR A 57 -4.78 -26.47 -8.47
CA THR A 57 -3.49 -26.81 -7.86
C THR A 57 -3.53 -28.27 -7.41
N ILE A 58 -2.53 -29.04 -7.78
CA ILE A 58 -2.37 -30.47 -7.48
C ILE A 58 -0.97 -30.73 -6.96
N ASN A 59 -0.79 -31.83 -6.22
CA ASN A 59 0.54 -32.28 -5.83
C ASN A 59 1.48 -32.36 -7.07
N PRO A 60 2.65 -31.71 -7.07
CA PRO A 60 3.60 -31.74 -8.20
C PRO A 60 3.95 -33.15 -8.68
N ALA A 61 4.00 -34.13 -7.77
CA ALA A 61 4.26 -35.53 -8.11
C ALA A 61 3.16 -36.17 -8.97
N ARG A 62 1.93 -35.63 -8.92
CA ARG A 62 0.75 -36.08 -9.66
C ARG A 62 0.47 -35.26 -10.92
N ARG A 63 1.30 -34.26 -11.22
CA ARG A 63 1.08 -33.35 -12.37
C ARG A 63 0.93 -34.10 -13.68
N ARG A 64 1.83 -35.05 -13.97
CA ARG A 64 1.82 -35.80 -15.23
C ARG A 64 0.52 -36.59 -15.39
N ASP A 65 0.06 -37.22 -14.31
CA ASP A 65 -1.19 -37.99 -14.29
C ASP A 65 -2.37 -37.06 -14.54
N ALA A 66 -2.41 -35.88 -13.91
CA ALA A 66 -3.47 -34.91 -14.12
C ALA A 66 -3.54 -34.38 -15.57
N LEU A 67 -2.40 -34.10 -16.19
CA LEU A 67 -2.34 -33.68 -17.60
C LEU A 67 -2.87 -34.76 -18.56
N SER A 68 -2.74 -36.04 -18.19
CA SER A 68 -3.29 -37.14 -18.98
C SER A 68 -4.82 -37.15 -19.05
N PHE A 69 -5.51 -36.40 -18.17
CA PHE A 69 -6.97 -36.30 -18.19
C PHE A 69 -7.48 -35.29 -19.22
N ASN A 70 -6.61 -34.62 -19.97
CA ASN A 70 -7.02 -33.77 -21.09
C ASN A 70 -7.89 -34.56 -22.09
N GLY A 71 -9.05 -34.01 -22.48
CA GLY A 71 -10.04 -34.67 -23.33
C GLY A 71 -10.96 -35.68 -22.63
N SER A 72 -10.81 -35.84 -21.31
CA SER A 72 -11.67 -36.70 -20.50
C SER A 72 -13.10 -36.18 -20.43
N ASP A 73 -14.02 -37.11 -20.30
CA ASP A 73 -15.42 -36.79 -20.08
C ASP A 73 -15.65 -36.25 -18.67
N PHE A 74 -16.37 -35.14 -18.58
CA PHE A 74 -16.76 -34.47 -17.34
C PHE A 74 -18.27 -34.25 -17.30
N VAL A 75 -18.88 -34.56 -16.16
CA VAL A 75 -20.32 -34.42 -15.93
C VAL A 75 -20.50 -33.85 -14.52
N PRO A 76 -21.11 -32.64 -14.37
CA PRO A 76 -21.41 -32.07 -13.06
C PRO A 76 -22.49 -32.87 -12.33
N ALA A 77 -22.42 -32.93 -11.00
CA ALA A 77 -23.38 -33.67 -10.17
C ALA A 77 -24.81 -33.14 -10.28
N ILE A 78 -24.97 -31.82 -10.46
CA ILE A 78 -26.28 -31.16 -10.50
C ILE A 78 -26.84 -30.98 -11.93
N GLY A 79 -26.19 -31.56 -12.95
CA GLY A 79 -26.64 -31.53 -14.35
C GLY A 79 -25.86 -30.56 -15.25
N GLY A 80 -26.43 -30.13 -16.37
CA GLY A 80 -25.78 -29.20 -17.31
C GLY A 80 -25.06 -29.85 -18.50
N GLY A 81 -25.15 -31.17 -18.63
CA GLY A 81 -24.64 -31.93 -19.78
C GLY A 81 -23.20 -32.42 -19.61
N LYS A 82 -22.77 -33.26 -20.56
CA LYS A 82 -21.44 -33.84 -20.62
C LYS A 82 -20.53 -32.99 -21.50
N SER A 83 -19.31 -32.71 -21.07
CA SER A 83 -18.28 -32.09 -21.91
C SER A 83 -16.97 -32.88 -21.87
N LYS A 84 -16.08 -32.56 -22.83
CA LYS A 84 -14.69 -33.01 -22.80
C LYS A 84 -13.83 -31.89 -22.24
N ILE A 85 -13.26 -32.07 -21.06
CA ILE A 85 -12.45 -31.02 -20.44
C ILE A 85 -11.15 -30.82 -21.21
N GLU A 86 -10.68 -29.59 -21.22
CA GLU A 86 -9.38 -29.22 -21.75
C GLU A 86 -8.46 -28.88 -20.58
N ILE A 87 -7.28 -29.50 -20.52
CA ILE A 87 -6.29 -29.22 -19.47
C ILE A 87 -5.07 -28.58 -20.12
N ASP A 88 -4.80 -27.34 -19.73
CA ASP A 88 -3.67 -26.54 -20.19
C ASP A 88 -2.70 -26.26 -19.03
N ASP A 89 -1.42 -26.29 -19.36
CA ASP A 89 -0.30 -26.15 -18.43
C ASP A 89 0.75 -25.14 -18.96
N SER A 90 0.51 -24.61 -20.16
CA SER A 90 1.28 -23.56 -20.81
C SER A 90 0.96 -22.18 -20.26
N PHE A 91 -0.28 -22.00 -19.78
CA PHE A 91 -0.83 -20.73 -19.31
C PHE A 91 -0.75 -19.61 -20.36
N ILE A 92 -0.87 -19.94 -21.65
CA ILE A 92 -0.85 -18.98 -22.77
C ILE A 92 -2.26 -18.44 -23.03
N GLY A 93 -2.35 -17.16 -23.40
CA GLY A 93 -3.61 -16.46 -23.65
C GLY A 93 -4.18 -15.81 -22.41
N SER A 94 -5.46 -15.39 -22.49
CA SER A 94 -6.18 -14.84 -21.35
C SER A 94 -6.70 -15.93 -20.42
N ILE A 95 -6.44 -15.75 -19.12
CA ILE A 95 -6.96 -16.57 -18.04
C ILE A 95 -7.61 -15.62 -17.04
N THR A 96 -8.94 -15.71 -16.92
CA THR A 96 -9.67 -15.00 -15.87
C THR A 96 -9.38 -15.65 -14.52
N LEU A 97 -8.96 -14.82 -13.57
CA LEU A 97 -8.66 -15.22 -12.19
C LEU A 97 -9.88 -15.03 -11.29
N ALA A 98 -10.61 -13.93 -11.50
CA ALA A 98 -11.82 -13.59 -10.78
C ALA A 98 -12.66 -12.59 -11.59
N GLU A 99 -13.99 -12.61 -11.39
CA GLU A 99 -14.91 -11.65 -11.99
C GLU A 99 -16.05 -11.32 -11.02
N HIS A 100 -16.31 -10.02 -10.82
CA HIS A 100 -17.48 -9.58 -10.06
C HIS A 100 -18.71 -9.48 -10.97
N ASN A 101 -19.89 -9.72 -10.39
CA ASN A 101 -21.15 -9.34 -11.01
C ASN A 101 -21.14 -7.83 -11.31
N ASN A 102 -21.56 -7.46 -12.52
CA ASN A 102 -21.58 -6.07 -13.02
C ASN A 102 -20.20 -5.39 -12.94
N ALA A 103 -19.13 -6.12 -13.30
CA ALA A 103 -17.79 -5.54 -13.39
C ALA A 103 -17.79 -4.26 -14.25
N GLN A 104 -17.16 -3.21 -13.72
CA GLN A 104 -17.06 -1.87 -14.28
C GLN A 104 -15.79 -1.69 -15.12
N PHE A 105 -14.74 -2.49 -14.87
CA PHE A 105 -13.46 -2.44 -15.57
C PHE A 105 -12.88 -3.83 -15.82
N ASP A 106 -11.94 -3.94 -16.77
CA ASP A 106 -11.09 -5.10 -16.99
C ASP A 106 -9.65 -4.77 -16.53
N LEU A 107 -9.01 -5.65 -15.76
CA LEU A 107 -7.63 -5.51 -15.30
C LEU A 107 -6.81 -6.72 -15.72
N TYR A 108 -5.76 -6.47 -16.51
CA TYR A 108 -4.89 -7.49 -17.08
C TYR A 108 -3.50 -7.48 -16.46
N PHE A 109 -3.01 -8.65 -16.03
CA PHE A 109 -1.68 -8.86 -15.49
C PHE A 109 -0.77 -9.48 -16.54
N VAL A 110 0.38 -8.86 -16.81
CA VAL A 110 1.35 -9.27 -17.83
C VAL A 110 2.67 -9.61 -17.16
N HIS A 111 3.01 -10.90 -17.18
CA HIS A 111 4.20 -11.41 -16.51
C HIS A 111 5.50 -11.05 -17.25
N GLY A 112 6.64 -11.14 -16.56
CA GLY A 112 7.98 -10.95 -17.14
C GLY A 112 8.65 -12.25 -17.63
N VAL A 113 9.95 -12.16 -17.93
CA VAL A 113 10.79 -13.26 -18.45
C VAL A 113 11.03 -14.33 -17.38
N GLY A 114 11.16 -15.58 -17.80
CA GLY A 114 11.45 -16.71 -16.91
C GLY A 114 10.27 -17.17 -16.04
N GLY A 115 9.15 -16.44 -16.07
CA GLY A 115 7.89 -16.77 -15.42
C GLY A 115 6.79 -17.20 -16.40
N ASP A 116 5.58 -17.38 -15.87
CA ASP A 116 4.36 -17.61 -16.65
C ASP A 116 3.20 -16.84 -16.01
N ALA A 117 2.08 -16.76 -16.73
CA ALA A 117 0.92 -15.97 -16.34
C ALA A 117 0.36 -16.31 -14.95
N PHE A 118 0.63 -17.51 -14.42
CA PHE A 118 0.20 -17.90 -13.09
C PHE A 118 1.31 -17.73 -12.06
N SER A 119 2.45 -18.43 -12.23
CA SER A 119 3.48 -18.54 -11.19
C SER A 119 4.23 -17.24 -10.89
N SER A 120 4.21 -16.26 -11.78
CA SER A 120 4.83 -14.95 -11.56
C SER A 120 4.20 -14.18 -10.39
N TRP A 121 2.92 -14.40 -10.11
CA TRP A 121 2.15 -13.65 -9.11
C TRP A 121 1.90 -14.43 -7.81
N VAL A 122 2.38 -15.67 -7.74
CA VAL A 122 2.17 -16.58 -6.61
C VAL A 122 3.36 -16.49 -5.65
N CYS A 123 3.11 -16.28 -4.37
CA CYS A 123 4.13 -16.46 -3.33
C CYS A 123 4.43 -17.95 -3.14
N ASP A 124 5.68 -18.36 -3.38
CA ASP A 124 6.07 -19.78 -3.33
C ASP A 124 5.89 -20.37 -1.91
N ALA A 125 6.00 -19.54 -0.86
CA ALA A 125 5.90 -19.97 0.54
C ALA A 125 4.45 -20.14 1.03
N SER A 126 3.53 -19.28 0.59
CA SER A 126 2.13 -19.29 1.06
C SER A 126 1.12 -19.80 0.03
N GLY A 127 1.50 -19.89 -1.24
CA GLY A 127 0.58 -20.16 -2.36
C GLY A 127 -0.36 -18.99 -2.70
N HIS A 128 -0.22 -17.85 -2.02
CA HIS A 128 -1.05 -16.67 -2.21
C HIS A 128 -0.79 -16.00 -3.56
N MET A 129 -1.85 -15.70 -4.30
CA MET A 129 -1.80 -15.00 -5.58
C MET A 129 -2.64 -13.73 -5.48
N TRP A 130 -2.02 -12.59 -5.15
CA TRP A 130 -2.74 -11.36 -4.82
C TRP A 130 -3.73 -10.87 -5.90
N PRO A 131 -3.50 -11.02 -7.23
CA PRO A 131 -4.48 -10.63 -8.25
C PRO A 131 -5.77 -11.46 -8.22
N ARG A 132 -5.71 -12.68 -7.67
CA ARG A 132 -6.82 -13.62 -7.55
C ARG A 132 -7.45 -13.58 -6.16
N ASP A 133 -6.61 -13.57 -5.13
CA ASP A 133 -7.03 -13.85 -3.76
C ASP A 133 -7.36 -12.57 -2.97
N SER A 134 -6.63 -11.47 -3.20
CA SER A 134 -6.75 -10.24 -2.37
C SER A 134 -7.38 -9.07 -3.12
N LEU A 135 -6.97 -8.87 -4.36
CA LEU A 135 -7.38 -7.72 -5.16
C LEU A 135 -8.89 -7.70 -5.47
N PRO A 136 -9.56 -8.82 -5.83
CA PRO A 136 -10.99 -8.80 -6.07
C PRO A 136 -11.79 -8.42 -4.81
N GLU A 137 -11.48 -9.03 -3.67
CA GLU A 137 -12.12 -8.71 -2.39
C GLU A 137 -11.91 -7.23 -2.01
N GLN A 138 -10.67 -6.74 -2.09
CA GLN A 138 -10.37 -5.34 -1.79
C GLN A 138 -11.07 -4.38 -2.76
N CYS A 139 -11.19 -4.71 -4.04
CA CYS A 139 -11.98 -3.91 -4.98
C CYS A 139 -13.44 -3.76 -4.52
N LEU A 140 -14.08 -4.85 -4.09
CA LEU A 140 -15.46 -4.80 -3.57
C LEU A 140 -15.57 -3.92 -2.33
N ASN A 141 -14.66 -4.11 -1.36
CA ASN A 141 -14.64 -3.33 -0.12
C ASN A 141 -14.46 -1.83 -0.41
N LEU A 142 -13.67 -1.50 -1.44
CA LEU A 142 -13.41 -0.13 -1.87
C LEU A 142 -14.46 0.40 -2.86
N GLY A 143 -15.55 -0.34 -3.11
CA GLY A 143 -16.69 0.14 -3.90
C GLY A 143 -16.51 0.08 -5.42
N VAL A 144 -15.54 -0.70 -5.92
CA VAL A 144 -15.33 -0.90 -7.36
C VAL A 144 -15.46 -2.37 -7.74
N ARG A 145 -16.00 -2.63 -8.93
CA ARG A 145 -16.22 -4.00 -9.44
C ARG A 145 -15.38 -4.24 -10.67
N GLY A 146 -14.60 -5.30 -10.67
CA GLY A 146 -13.63 -5.57 -11.74
C GLY A 146 -13.70 -6.99 -12.26
N ARG A 147 -13.09 -7.19 -13.42
CA ARG A 147 -12.70 -8.49 -13.94
C ARG A 147 -11.18 -8.55 -14.00
N PHE A 148 -10.61 -9.59 -13.41
CA PHE A 148 -9.18 -9.73 -13.18
C PHE A 148 -8.68 -10.91 -14.00
N SER A 149 -7.77 -10.65 -14.93
CA SER A 149 -7.21 -11.69 -15.80
C SER A 149 -5.70 -11.59 -15.87
N THR A 150 -5.03 -12.71 -16.07
CA THR A 150 -3.60 -12.76 -16.40
C THR A 150 -3.43 -13.16 -17.86
N LEU A 151 -2.46 -12.53 -18.52
CA LEU A 151 -2.14 -12.76 -19.93
C LEU A 151 -0.81 -13.49 -20.03
N GLY A 152 -0.86 -14.71 -20.56
CA GLY A 152 0.34 -15.45 -20.92
C GLY A 152 0.72 -15.27 -22.37
N TYR A 153 2.00 -15.05 -22.62
CA TYR A 153 2.62 -15.08 -23.94
C TYR A 153 3.86 -15.97 -23.87
N ASP A 154 4.40 -16.36 -25.03
CA ASP A 154 5.59 -17.20 -25.07
C ASP A 154 6.83 -16.40 -24.66
N ALA A 155 7.06 -16.31 -23.34
CA ALA A 155 8.24 -15.67 -22.77
C ALA A 155 9.53 -16.46 -23.02
N LYS A 156 9.46 -17.74 -23.43
CA LYS A 156 10.65 -18.53 -23.77
C LYS A 156 11.20 -18.13 -25.14
N VAL A 157 10.33 -17.76 -26.08
CA VAL A 157 10.75 -17.15 -27.36
C VAL A 157 11.39 -15.78 -27.14
N LEU A 158 11.05 -15.11 -26.04
CA LEU A 158 11.67 -13.87 -25.62
C LEU A 158 13.04 -14.07 -24.95
N ASP A 159 13.45 -15.29 -24.60
CA ASP A 159 14.83 -15.59 -24.16
C ASP A 159 15.88 -15.26 -25.24
N GLY A 160 15.47 -14.89 -26.46
CA GLY A 160 16.32 -14.36 -27.53
C GLY A 160 16.34 -12.83 -27.68
N GLY A 161 15.64 -12.04 -26.84
CA GLY A 161 15.86 -10.59 -26.66
C GLY A 161 15.70 -9.64 -27.87
N GLN A 162 15.23 -10.10 -29.03
CA GLN A 162 15.08 -9.28 -30.23
C GLN A 162 13.80 -8.44 -30.20
N LEU A 163 13.83 -7.20 -30.70
CA LEU A 163 12.61 -6.36 -30.79
C LEU A 163 11.47 -7.04 -31.56
N LYS A 164 11.79 -7.87 -32.56
CA LYS A 164 10.80 -8.70 -33.29
C LYS A 164 10.05 -9.67 -32.38
N THR A 165 10.69 -10.23 -31.35
CA THR A 165 10.01 -11.11 -30.39
C THR A 165 9.16 -10.32 -29.39
N ILE A 166 9.61 -9.14 -28.93
CA ILE A 166 8.81 -8.23 -28.09
C ILE A 166 7.56 -7.75 -28.85
N HIS A 167 7.73 -7.36 -30.11
CA HIS A 167 6.62 -6.96 -30.98
C HIS A 167 5.61 -8.11 -31.18
N HIS A 168 6.05 -9.34 -31.43
CA HIS A 168 5.13 -10.48 -31.52
C HIS A 168 4.40 -10.78 -30.20
N ALA A 169 5.08 -10.64 -29.06
CA ALA A 169 4.44 -10.78 -27.75
C ALA A 169 3.40 -9.68 -27.51
N ALA A 170 3.73 -8.44 -27.89
CA ALA A 170 2.83 -7.29 -27.84
C ALA A 170 1.58 -7.51 -28.72
N GLU A 171 1.74 -7.97 -29.96
CA GLU A 171 0.62 -8.36 -30.82
C GLU A 171 -0.21 -9.49 -30.23
N SER A 172 0.43 -10.47 -29.60
CA SER A 172 -0.26 -11.60 -28.99
C SER A 172 -1.14 -11.13 -27.83
N ILE A 173 -0.63 -10.27 -26.94
CA ILE A 173 -1.43 -9.75 -25.83
C ILE A 173 -2.61 -8.88 -26.31
N LEU A 174 -2.43 -8.08 -27.38
CA LEU A 174 -3.53 -7.32 -27.98
C LEU A 174 -4.62 -8.24 -28.54
N LYS A 175 -4.22 -9.32 -29.24
CA LYS A 175 -5.16 -10.35 -29.74
C LYS A 175 -5.90 -11.02 -28.60
N TYR A 176 -5.20 -11.34 -27.51
CA TYR A 176 -5.82 -11.97 -26.35
C TYR A 176 -6.83 -11.04 -25.68
N ILE A 177 -6.49 -9.76 -25.47
CA ILE A 177 -7.43 -8.77 -24.92
C ILE A 177 -8.67 -8.60 -25.82
N ALA A 178 -8.46 -8.53 -27.14
CA ALA A 178 -9.55 -8.40 -28.10
C ALA A 178 -10.48 -9.62 -28.12
N ALA A 179 -9.93 -10.84 -28.09
CA ALA A 179 -10.71 -12.08 -28.05
C ALA A 179 -11.43 -12.31 -26.72
N ASP A 180 -10.83 -11.83 -25.63
CA ASP A 180 -11.30 -12.03 -24.26
C ASP A 180 -12.49 -11.14 -23.88
N ARG A 181 -12.68 -10.02 -24.59
CA ARG A 181 -13.76 -9.06 -24.33
C ARG A 181 -14.99 -9.36 -25.20
N PRO A 182 -16.21 -9.36 -24.61
CA PRO A 182 -17.44 -9.52 -25.39
C PRO A 182 -17.60 -8.40 -26.43
N PRO A 183 -18.23 -8.68 -27.59
CA PRO A 183 -18.58 -7.64 -28.56
C PRO A 183 -19.38 -6.51 -27.89
N GLY A 184 -18.95 -5.26 -28.12
CA GLY A 184 -19.59 -4.08 -27.54
C GLY A 184 -19.22 -3.76 -26.08
N CYS A 185 -18.26 -4.46 -25.48
CA CYS A 185 -17.80 -4.16 -24.13
C CYS A 185 -17.13 -2.77 -24.05
N THR A 186 -17.71 -1.87 -23.26
CA THR A 186 -17.24 -0.49 -23.05
C THR A 186 -16.44 -0.27 -21.77
N ARG A 187 -16.18 -1.34 -21.00
CA ARG A 187 -15.45 -1.25 -19.72
C ARG A 187 -14.03 -0.72 -19.93
N PRO A 188 -13.54 0.26 -19.18
CA PRO A 188 -12.14 0.66 -19.24
C PRO A 188 -11.19 -0.50 -18.91
N ILE A 189 -10.01 -0.44 -19.52
CA ILE A 189 -8.92 -1.41 -19.40
C ILE A 189 -7.83 -0.80 -18.52
N PHE A 190 -7.37 -1.59 -17.56
CA PHE A 190 -6.18 -1.31 -16.77
C PHE A 190 -5.19 -2.46 -16.93
N ILE A 191 -3.90 -2.18 -16.89
CA ILE A 191 -2.85 -3.17 -17.13
C ILE A 191 -1.78 -3.10 -16.04
N VAL A 192 -1.36 -4.25 -15.52
CA VAL A 192 -0.21 -4.39 -14.61
C VAL A 192 0.88 -5.16 -15.34
N GLY A 193 2.04 -4.54 -15.57
CA GLY A 193 3.20 -5.19 -16.18
C GLY A 193 4.32 -5.39 -15.17
N HIS A 194 4.95 -6.56 -15.14
CA HIS A 194 6.13 -6.83 -14.32
C HIS A 194 7.37 -7.09 -15.19
N SER A 195 8.52 -6.49 -14.83
CA SER A 195 9.79 -6.71 -15.51
C SER A 195 9.67 -6.51 -17.03
N LEU A 196 10.18 -7.43 -17.88
CA LEU A 196 10.01 -7.35 -19.35
C LEU A 196 8.53 -7.28 -19.78
N GLY A 197 7.60 -7.81 -18.99
CA GLY A 197 6.17 -7.72 -19.27
C GLY A 197 5.69 -6.28 -19.38
N GLY A 198 6.29 -5.36 -18.63
CA GLY A 198 6.02 -3.93 -18.77
C GLY A 198 6.47 -3.37 -20.12
N ILE A 199 7.64 -3.78 -20.63
CA ILE A 199 8.11 -3.39 -21.99
C ILE A 199 7.17 -3.96 -23.07
N VAL A 200 6.70 -5.19 -22.90
CA VAL A 200 5.70 -5.79 -23.81
C VAL A 200 4.40 -4.98 -23.81
N VAL A 201 3.97 -4.48 -22.66
CA VAL A 201 2.80 -3.59 -22.53
C VAL A 201 3.04 -2.25 -23.21
N GLU A 202 4.21 -1.61 -23.04
CA GLU A 202 4.54 -0.37 -23.74
C GLU A 202 4.49 -0.55 -25.26
N GLN A 203 5.13 -1.61 -25.77
CA GLN A 203 5.11 -1.92 -27.20
C GLN A 203 3.69 -2.21 -27.70
N ALA A 204 2.86 -2.90 -26.93
CA ALA A 204 1.47 -3.16 -27.29
C ALA A 204 0.65 -1.89 -27.37
N LEU A 205 0.85 -0.95 -26.45
CA LEU A 205 0.19 0.34 -26.48
C LEU A 205 0.67 1.15 -27.68
N VAL A 206 1.98 1.26 -27.93
CA VAL A 206 2.49 1.93 -29.14
C VAL A 206 1.89 1.34 -30.41
N LEU A 207 1.81 0.02 -30.54
CA LEU A 207 1.15 -0.64 -31.69
C LEU A 207 -0.34 -0.35 -31.78
N ALA A 208 -1.03 -0.31 -30.64
CA ALA A 208 -2.44 0.02 -30.62
C ALA A 208 -2.67 1.47 -31.03
N PHE A 209 -1.84 2.42 -30.60
CA PHE A 209 -2.02 3.86 -30.76
C PHE A 209 -1.45 4.47 -32.05
N GLU A 210 -0.36 3.94 -32.62
CA GLU A 210 0.29 4.56 -33.79
C GLU A 210 -0.53 4.51 -35.08
N LYS A 211 -1.35 3.47 -35.32
CA LYS A 211 -2.01 3.28 -36.63
C LYS A 211 -3.38 2.59 -36.57
N PRO A 212 -4.45 3.29 -36.15
CA PRO A 212 -5.82 2.74 -36.23
C PRO A 212 -6.24 2.40 -37.67
N ALA A 213 -5.64 3.04 -38.68
CA ALA A 213 -5.84 2.71 -40.10
C ALA A 213 -5.13 1.43 -40.58
N VAL A 214 -4.13 0.94 -39.84
CA VAL A 214 -3.33 -0.25 -40.23
C VAL A 214 -3.74 -1.50 -39.46
N LYS A 215 -4.24 -1.37 -38.23
CA LYS A 215 -4.75 -2.49 -37.42
C LYS A 215 -6.11 -2.13 -36.78
N PRO A 216 -7.19 -1.99 -37.59
CA PRO A 216 -8.51 -1.57 -37.11
C PRO A 216 -9.08 -2.50 -36.02
N GLU A 217 -8.63 -3.76 -35.97
CA GLU A 217 -9.05 -4.73 -34.96
C GLU A 217 -8.63 -4.34 -33.53
N TYR A 218 -7.64 -3.46 -33.35
CA TYR A 218 -7.17 -2.99 -32.03
C TYR A 218 -7.49 -1.52 -31.77
N ALA A 219 -8.10 -0.81 -32.73
CA ALA A 219 -8.39 0.62 -32.60
C ALA A 219 -9.24 0.93 -31.36
N PHE A 220 -10.13 0.02 -30.95
CA PHE A 220 -10.93 0.19 -29.74
C PHE A 220 -10.08 0.21 -28.46
N ILE A 221 -8.93 -0.46 -28.43
CA ILE A 221 -8.06 -0.55 -27.25
C ILE A 221 -7.51 0.83 -26.88
N GLN A 222 -7.24 1.68 -27.88
CA GLN A 222 -6.75 3.04 -27.70
C GLN A 222 -7.62 3.82 -26.69
N HIS A 223 -8.93 3.82 -26.90
CA HIS A 223 -9.85 4.59 -26.05
C HIS A 223 -10.27 3.89 -24.76
N MET A 224 -10.00 2.58 -24.65
CA MET A 224 -10.40 1.78 -23.50
C MET A 224 -9.33 1.75 -22.41
N VAL A 225 -8.04 1.81 -22.74
CA VAL A 225 -6.97 1.80 -21.72
C VAL A 225 -6.97 3.12 -20.94
N LYS A 226 -7.12 3.04 -19.62
CA LYS A 226 -7.17 4.21 -18.71
C LYS A 226 -6.05 4.26 -17.69
N GLY A 227 -5.34 3.17 -17.46
CA GLY A 227 -4.15 3.21 -16.62
C GLY A 227 -3.27 1.97 -16.70
N VAL A 228 -1.98 2.17 -16.42
CA VAL A 228 -0.96 1.12 -16.43
C VAL A 228 -0.12 1.22 -15.15
N ALA A 229 0.09 0.10 -14.48
CA ALA A 229 1.01 -0.01 -13.34
C ALA A 229 2.19 -0.90 -13.69
N PHE A 230 3.39 -0.41 -13.48
CA PHE A 230 4.62 -1.12 -13.81
C PHE A 230 5.40 -1.50 -12.56
N PHE A 231 5.70 -2.79 -12.42
CA PHE A 231 6.49 -3.34 -11.31
C PHE A 231 7.87 -3.72 -11.84
N GLY A 232 8.92 -3.05 -11.34
CA GLY A 232 10.31 -3.35 -11.70
C GLY A 232 10.54 -3.37 -13.21
N THR A 233 9.87 -2.50 -13.98
CA THR A 233 10.02 -2.48 -15.44
C THR A 233 11.21 -1.60 -15.81
N PRO A 234 12.20 -2.08 -16.59
CA PRO A 234 13.37 -1.29 -16.93
C PRO A 234 13.10 -0.34 -18.09
N PHE A 235 12.61 0.87 -17.80
CA PHE A 235 12.50 1.99 -18.75
C PHE A 235 13.88 2.61 -19.00
N GLN A 236 14.16 3.13 -20.18
CA GLN A 236 15.51 3.59 -20.55
C GLN A 236 15.55 5.02 -21.04
N GLY A 237 16.61 5.75 -20.65
CA GLY A 237 17.10 6.85 -21.48
C GLY A 237 18.19 7.75 -20.89
N SER A 238 19.45 7.33 -20.77
CA SER A 238 20.56 8.31 -20.83
C SER A 238 21.82 7.73 -21.49
N ARG A 239 22.62 8.61 -22.07
CA ARG A 239 23.57 8.35 -23.15
C ARG A 239 24.91 7.70 -22.73
N ASN A 240 25.06 7.23 -21.50
CA ASN A 240 26.34 6.69 -20.99
C ASN A 240 26.18 5.29 -20.38
N ALA A 241 26.74 4.31 -21.09
CA ALA A 241 27.41 3.06 -20.69
C ALA A 241 27.00 2.18 -19.47
N ASP A 242 25.96 2.46 -18.67
CA ASP A 242 25.63 1.65 -17.49
C ASP A 242 24.40 0.72 -17.64
N PHE A 243 23.96 0.46 -18.88
CA PHE A 243 22.88 -0.49 -19.24
C PHE A 243 23.09 -1.90 -18.66
N ILE A 244 24.33 -2.26 -18.34
CA ILE A 244 24.73 -3.64 -18.08
C ILE A 244 24.23 -4.15 -16.72
N SER A 245 24.10 -3.29 -15.71
CA SER A 245 23.93 -3.76 -14.32
C SER A 245 22.48 -4.18 -13.96
N PRO A 246 21.42 -3.36 -14.20
CA PRO A 246 20.08 -3.69 -13.68
C PRO A 246 19.46 -4.91 -14.36
N VAL A 247 19.51 -4.98 -15.69
CA VAL A 247 19.00 -6.13 -16.47
C VAL A 247 19.80 -7.41 -16.19
N ALA A 248 21.13 -7.32 -16.04
CA ALA A 248 21.94 -8.48 -15.70
C ALA A 248 21.71 -8.95 -14.25
N SER A 249 21.46 -8.05 -13.30
CA SER A 249 21.09 -8.38 -11.92
C SER A 249 19.74 -9.11 -11.87
N ILE A 250 18.72 -8.59 -12.58
CA ILE A 250 17.40 -9.22 -12.76
C ILE A 250 17.53 -10.66 -13.29
N ILE A 251 18.45 -10.88 -14.23
CA ILE A 251 18.65 -12.16 -14.90
C ILE A 251 19.56 -13.10 -14.08
N SER A 252 20.53 -12.58 -13.32
CA SER A 252 21.49 -13.35 -12.53
C SER A 252 20.84 -14.10 -11.35
N GLY A 253 19.76 -13.56 -10.79
CA GLY A 253 18.94 -14.22 -9.77
C GLY A 253 18.03 -15.33 -10.33
N ILE A 254 17.83 -15.36 -11.65
CA ILE A 254 17.06 -16.38 -12.35
C ILE A 254 18.06 -17.39 -12.92
N THR A 255 18.35 -18.44 -12.15
CA THR A 255 19.34 -19.52 -12.40
C THR A 255 19.16 -20.32 -13.71
N ARG A 256 18.30 -19.89 -14.63
CA ARG A 256 17.89 -20.62 -15.84
C ARG A 256 17.95 -19.86 -17.15
N MET A 257 18.36 -18.59 -17.17
CA MET A 257 18.43 -17.85 -18.44
C MET A 257 19.77 -18.03 -19.16
N ASN A 258 19.71 -18.07 -20.49
CA ASN A 258 20.84 -18.23 -21.37
C ASN A 258 21.59 -16.89 -21.52
N THR A 259 22.92 -16.89 -21.52
CA THR A 259 23.77 -15.68 -21.61
C THR A 259 23.56 -14.88 -22.91
N ASN A 260 23.03 -15.53 -23.96
CA ASN A 260 22.67 -14.90 -25.22
C ASN A 260 21.53 -13.87 -25.07
N PHE A 261 20.56 -14.09 -24.16
CA PHE A 261 19.46 -13.16 -23.87
C PHE A 261 19.96 -11.77 -23.47
N ILE A 262 21.00 -11.73 -22.61
CA ILE A 262 21.63 -10.50 -22.13
C ILE A 262 22.31 -9.76 -23.28
N THR A 263 22.89 -10.50 -24.22
CA THR A 263 23.64 -9.94 -25.36
C THR A 263 22.67 -9.37 -26.41
N ASP A 264 21.52 -10.01 -26.60
CA ASP A 264 20.48 -9.57 -27.53
C ASP A 264 19.66 -8.38 -26.99
N LEU A 265 19.33 -8.36 -25.70
CA LEU A 265 18.75 -7.17 -25.04
C LEU A 265 19.69 -5.96 -25.09
N LYS A 266 21.00 -6.17 -24.93
CA LYS A 266 22.02 -5.12 -25.14
C LYS A 266 22.02 -4.60 -26.58
N THR A 267 21.67 -5.43 -27.55
CA THR A 267 21.63 -5.05 -28.98
C THR A 267 20.34 -4.29 -29.32
N SER A 268 19.19 -4.71 -28.75
CA SER A 268 17.89 -4.03 -28.86
C SER A 268 17.78 -2.74 -28.01
N SER A 269 18.75 -2.47 -27.13
CA SER A 269 18.81 -1.26 -26.29
C SER A 269 18.81 0.06 -27.07
N ARG A 270 19.18 0.04 -28.35
CA ARG A 270 19.17 1.20 -29.25
C ARG A 270 17.75 1.66 -29.61
N GLU A 271 16.74 0.80 -29.49
CA GLU A 271 15.35 1.03 -29.92
C GLU A 271 14.41 1.33 -28.74
N LEU A 272 14.78 0.99 -27.50
CA LEU A 272 14.00 1.31 -26.29
C LEU A 272 13.80 2.81 -26.03
N PRO A 273 14.76 3.71 -26.31
CA PRO A 273 14.53 5.16 -26.19
C PRO A 273 13.44 5.65 -27.15
N GLU A 274 13.38 5.13 -28.38
CA GLU A 274 12.35 5.47 -29.35
C GLU A 274 10.98 4.98 -28.89
N LEU A 275 10.90 3.74 -28.40
CA LEU A 275 9.67 3.20 -27.80
C LEU A 275 9.18 4.06 -26.62
N ASN A 276 10.08 4.46 -25.71
CA ASN A 276 9.75 5.32 -24.58
C ASN A 276 9.27 6.71 -25.03
N MET A 277 9.90 7.29 -26.05
CA MET A 277 9.46 8.57 -26.63
C MET A 277 8.04 8.48 -27.20
N LEU A 278 7.77 7.43 -27.99
CA LEU A 278 6.45 7.18 -28.56
C LEU A 278 5.39 6.94 -27.47
N PHE A 279 5.72 6.11 -26.48
CA PHE A 279 4.83 5.87 -25.35
C PHE A 279 4.51 7.15 -24.57
N ASN A 280 5.52 7.99 -24.30
CA ASN A 280 5.32 9.26 -23.60
C ASN A 280 4.44 10.22 -24.41
N HIS A 281 4.60 10.26 -25.73
CA HIS A 281 3.72 11.02 -26.61
C HIS A 281 2.26 10.55 -26.49
N ILE A 282 2.03 9.24 -26.56
CA ILE A 282 0.68 8.67 -26.40
C ILE A 282 0.10 8.96 -25.01
N LYS A 283 0.91 8.83 -23.94
CA LYS A 283 0.49 9.17 -22.56
C LYS A 283 -0.05 10.59 -22.48
N THR A 284 0.61 11.56 -23.11
CA THR A 284 0.18 12.96 -23.08
C THR A 284 -1.11 13.21 -23.86
N GLU A 285 -1.35 12.49 -24.95
CA GLU A 285 -2.52 12.70 -25.80
C GLU A 285 -3.78 11.97 -25.31
N GLU A 286 -3.65 10.80 -24.70
CA GLU A 286 -4.76 9.85 -24.48
C GLU A 286 -5.24 9.76 -23.03
N ASN A 287 -4.68 10.59 -22.14
CA ASN A 287 -5.10 10.76 -20.74
C ASN A 287 -5.24 9.42 -19.97
N PHE A 288 -4.30 8.49 -20.15
CA PHE A 288 -4.19 7.31 -19.28
C PHE A 288 -3.10 7.52 -18.23
N GLU A 289 -3.31 6.98 -17.03
CA GLU A 289 -2.43 7.18 -15.88
C GLU A 289 -1.35 6.11 -15.79
N VAL A 290 -0.17 6.46 -15.27
CA VAL A 290 0.95 5.52 -15.13
C VAL A 290 1.40 5.49 -13.67
N LEU A 291 1.49 4.30 -13.10
CA LEU A 291 2.07 4.03 -11.79
C LEU A 291 3.38 3.26 -11.94
N LEU A 292 4.35 3.56 -11.08
CA LEU A 292 5.66 2.91 -11.06
C LEU A 292 5.89 2.30 -9.69
N PHE A 293 6.27 1.03 -9.64
CA PHE A 293 6.67 0.30 -8.43
C PHE A 293 8.10 -0.18 -8.58
N VAL A 294 8.95 0.09 -7.58
CA VAL A 294 10.40 -0.20 -7.61
C VAL A 294 10.83 -1.02 -6.40
N GLU A 295 11.80 -1.90 -6.60
CA GLU A 295 12.37 -2.78 -5.57
C GLU A 295 13.35 -2.04 -4.63
N LYS A 296 13.30 -2.34 -3.32
CA LYS A 296 14.22 -1.77 -2.31
C LYS A 296 15.44 -2.67 -2.03
N LYS A 297 15.31 -3.99 -2.21
CA LYS A 297 16.35 -4.99 -1.91
C LYS A 297 17.07 -5.45 -3.19
N ALA A 298 18.38 -5.64 -3.11
CA ALA A 298 19.18 -6.19 -4.21
C ALA A 298 19.06 -7.73 -4.31
N ASP A 299 19.26 -8.28 -5.50
CA ASP A 299 19.40 -9.73 -5.72
C ASP A 299 20.88 -10.17 -5.68
N GLY A 300 21.26 -11.04 -4.74
CA GLY A 300 22.54 -11.77 -4.72
C GLY A 300 23.69 -11.19 -3.87
N PRO A 301 24.87 -11.84 -3.86
CA PRO A 301 26.01 -11.53 -2.97
C PRO A 301 26.76 -10.23 -3.31
N SER A 302 26.44 -9.60 -4.45
CA SER A 302 26.97 -8.30 -4.83
C SER A 302 26.10 -7.21 -4.20
N LYS A 303 26.57 -6.62 -3.09
CA LYS A 303 25.99 -5.45 -2.40
C LYS A 303 26.01 -4.19 -3.29
N VAL A 304 25.24 -4.18 -4.37
CA VAL A 304 24.90 -2.96 -5.10
C VAL A 304 23.40 -2.82 -4.99
N THR A 305 22.94 -1.88 -4.16
CA THR A 305 21.54 -1.46 -4.14
C THR A 305 21.18 -0.99 -5.55
N THR A 306 20.14 -1.58 -6.14
CA THR A 306 19.56 -1.21 -7.43
C THR A 306 18.85 0.15 -7.35
N ARG A 307 19.49 1.18 -6.77
CA ARG A 307 19.05 2.58 -6.88
C ARG A 307 18.99 3.07 -8.33
N THR A 308 19.55 2.31 -9.27
CA THR A 308 19.62 2.63 -10.70
C THR A 308 18.43 2.14 -11.54
N SER A 309 17.47 1.40 -10.97
CA SER A 309 16.22 1.06 -11.70
C SER A 309 15.22 2.24 -11.73
N GLY A 310 15.36 3.20 -10.80
CA GLY A 310 14.38 4.28 -10.58
C GLY A 310 14.71 5.64 -11.21
N THR A 311 15.94 5.89 -11.68
CA THR A 311 16.26 7.12 -12.41
C THR A 311 15.86 6.98 -13.87
N ILE A 312 14.56 7.11 -14.13
CA ILE A 312 14.00 7.19 -15.49
C ILE A 312 14.30 8.61 -16.01
N PRO A 313 15.22 8.80 -16.97
CA PRO A 313 15.62 10.15 -17.36
C PRO A 313 14.59 10.86 -18.27
N PHE A 314 13.37 10.32 -18.35
CA PHE A 314 12.24 10.82 -19.12
C PHE A 314 10.88 10.68 -18.40
N ARG A 315 10.86 10.33 -17.11
CA ARG A 315 9.62 10.27 -16.27
C ARG A 315 9.87 10.81 -14.85
N THR A 316 10.65 11.87 -14.71
CA THR A 316 10.95 12.51 -13.41
C THR A 316 9.73 13.10 -12.71
N GLU A 317 8.60 13.21 -13.42
CA GLU A 317 7.30 13.67 -12.93
C GLU A 317 6.47 12.62 -12.18
N ILE A 318 6.86 11.33 -12.21
CA ILE A 318 6.12 10.26 -11.53
C ILE A 318 6.95 9.75 -10.35
N ALA A 319 6.47 10.01 -9.13
CA ALA A 319 7.07 9.44 -7.92
C ALA A 319 6.83 7.91 -7.90
N PRO A 320 7.88 7.07 -7.80
CA PRO A 320 7.72 5.63 -7.71
C PRO A 320 7.25 5.21 -6.30
N VAL A 321 6.50 4.11 -6.24
CA VAL A 321 6.13 3.42 -5.01
C VAL A 321 7.18 2.36 -4.70
N GLU A 322 7.83 2.46 -3.55
CA GLU A 322 8.85 1.50 -3.14
C GLU A 322 8.20 0.22 -2.56
N ILE A 323 8.77 -0.94 -2.90
CA ILE A 323 8.39 -2.23 -2.34
C ILE A 323 9.60 -2.83 -1.63
N ASP A 324 9.45 -3.19 -0.35
CA ASP A 324 10.50 -3.80 0.48
C ASP A 324 10.78 -5.28 0.13
N ALA A 325 11.06 -5.54 -1.14
CA ALA A 325 11.38 -6.84 -1.70
C ALA A 325 12.51 -6.70 -2.73
N ASN A 326 13.04 -7.84 -3.17
CA ASN A 326 13.89 -7.89 -4.35
C ASN A 326 13.01 -7.88 -5.63
N HIS A 327 13.64 -7.80 -6.78
CA HIS A 327 12.97 -7.70 -8.08
C HIS A 327 12.01 -8.86 -8.38
N ARG A 328 12.38 -10.07 -7.97
CA ARG A 328 11.57 -11.28 -8.16
C ARG A 328 10.37 -11.32 -7.23
N ASP A 329 10.57 -10.93 -5.98
CA ASP A 329 9.61 -11.10 -4.90
C ASP A 329 8.65 -9.91 -4.75
N MET A 330 8.93 -8.76 -5.39
CA MET A 330 8.08 -7.56 -5.32
C MET A 330 6.65 -7.73 -5.85
N VAL A 331 6.37 -8.83 -6.56
CA VAL A 331 5.04 -9.20 -7.07
C VAL A 331 4.48 -10.47 -6.42
N LYS A 332 5.16 -11.00 -5.38
CA LYS A 332 4.88 -12.29 -4.72
C LYS A 332 4.52 -12.12 -3.24
N PHE A 333 3.59 -11.20 -2.95
CA PHE A 333 3.11 -10.92 -1.60
C PHE A 333 2.62 -12.19 -0.88
N LYS A 334 3.00 -12.36 0.39
CA LYS A 334 2.66 -13.56 1.18
C LYS A 334 1.19 -13.64 1.54
N ASN A 335 0.50 -12.50 1.67
CA ASN A 335 -0.90 -12.38 2.06
C ASN A 335 -1.49 -11.01 1.68
N ALA A 336 -2.79 -10.82 1.93
CA ALA A 336 -3.52 -9.59 1.65
C ALA A 336 -2.96 -8.34 2.31
N ASN A 337 -2.32 -8.47 3.48
CA ASN A 337 -1.76 -7.34 4.23
C ASN A 337 -0.54 -6.75 3.50
N GLU A 338 0.37 -7.61 3.05
CA GLU A 338 1.57 -7.21 2.31
C GLU A 338 1.22 -6.62 0.94
N ALA A 339 0.14 -7.11 0.30
CA ALA A 339 -0.35 -6.58 -0.98
C ALA A 339 -1.16 -5.28 -0.87
N ARG A 340 -1.64 -4.91 0.33
CA ARG A 340 -2.68 -3.90 0.53
C ARG A 340 -2.30 -2.53 -0.03
N HIS A 341 -1.08 -2.06 0.23
CA HIS A 341 -0.64 -0.75 -0.23
C HIS A 341 -0.63 -0.68 -1.77
N SER A 342 0.02 -1.65 -2.41
CA SER A 342 0.05 -1.78 -3.88
C SER A 342 -1.35 -1.88 -4.49
N ILE A 343 -2.24 -2.67 -3.90
CA ILE A 343 -3.65 -2.77 -4.31
C ILE A 343 -4.35 -1.42 -4.19
N THR A 344 -4.19 -0.72 -3.07
CA THR A 344 -4.86 0.57 -2.82
C THR A 344 -4.43 1.62 -3.84
N VAL A 345 -3.13 1.73 -4.13
CA VAL A 345 -2.62 2.67 -5.14
C VAL A 345 -3.22 2.36 -6.51
N ILE A 346 -3.28 1.09 -6.91
CA ILE A 346 -3.90 0.65 -8.17
C ILE A 346 -5.41 0.94 -8.19
N VAL A 347 -6.12 0.66 -7.10
CA VAL A 347 -7.57 0.92 -7.00
C VAL A 347 -7.87 2.41 -7.03
N ASN A 348 -7.02 3.25 -6.43
CA ASN A 348 -7.16 4.70 -6.48
C ASN A 348 -6.96 5.26 -7.90
N MET A 349 -6.01 4.71 -8.68
CA MET A 349 -5.91 5.00 -10.11
C MET A 349 -7.20 4.62 -10.85
N ILE A 350 -7.76 3.44 -10.57
CA ILE A 350 -9.01 2.98 -11.17
C ILE A 350 -10.16 3.93 -10.82
N LYS A 351 -10.32 4.29 -9.54
CA LYS A 351 -11.36 5.22 -9.06
C LYS A 351 -11.27 6.58 -9.73
N ARG A 352 -10.07 7.17 -9.81
CA ARG A 352 -9.83 8.43 -10.54
C ARG A 352 -10.36 8.36 -11.96
N LYS A 353 -10.02 7.29 -12.68
CA LYS A 353 -10.40 7.10 -14.08
C LYS A 353 -11.86 6.70 -14.29
N LEU A 354 -12.53 6.22 -13.24
CA LEU A 354 -13.97 6.00 -13.22
C LEU A 354 -14.77 7.22 -12.71
N GLY A 355 -14.10 8.31 -12.30
CA GLY A 355 -14.76 9.49 -11.72
C GLY A 355 -15.38 9.22 -10.34
N LEU A 356 -14.82 8.27 -9.59
CA LEU A 356 -15.27 7.87 -8.27
C LEU A 356 -14.41 8.52 -7.18
N GLU A 357 -14.98 8.64 -5.99
CA GLU A 357 -14.28 9.14 -4.81
C GLU A 357 -13.04 8.29 -4.50
N ILE A 358 -11.89 8.98 -4.45
CA ILE A 358 -10.59 8.41 -4.15
C ILE A 358 -10.53 8.17 -2.64
N ILE A 359 -10.02 7.00 -2.24
CA ILE A 359 -9.79 6.75 -0.82
C ILE A 359 -8.42 7.33 -0.49
N PRO A 360 -8.27 8.11 0.60
CA PRO A 360 -6.94 8.53 1.05
C PRO A 360 -6.08 7.26 1.13
N THR A 361 -4.99 7.16 0.37
CA THR A 361 -4.16 5.95 0.34
C THR A 361 -3.66 5.74 1.76
N PRO A 362 -4.23 4.79 2.51
CA PRO A 362 -3.79 4.60 3.88
C PRO A 362 -2.45 3.89 3.75
N ASP A 363 -1.39 4.47 4.28
CA ASP A 363 -0.29 3.62 4.66
C ASP A 363 -0.75 2.83 5.90
N LEU A 364 -1.24 1.62 5.63
CA LEU A 364 -1.79 0.69 6.62
C LEU A 364 -0.73 -0.27 7.13
N THR A 365 0.56 -0.03 6.83
CA THR A 365 1.62 -0.75 7.53
C THR A 365 1.61 -0.49 9.04
N GLY A 366 0.75 0.41 9.54
CA GLY A 366 0.53 0.64 10.96
C GLY A 366 -0.81 0.25 11.58
N SER A 367 -1.80 -0.27 10.87
CA SER A 367 -3.12 -0.51 11.51
C SER A 367 -3.15 -1.64 12.55
N LYS A 368 -2.25 -2.63 12.47
CA LYS A 368 -2.03 -3.59 13.56
C LYS A 368 -1.03 -3.08 14.60
N GLU A 369 -0.09 -2.23 14.19
CA GLU A 369 0.84 -1.57 15.10
C GLU A 369 0.14 -0.56 16.02
N ILE A 370 -0.79 0.24 15.51
CA ILE A 370 -1.67 1.14 16.28
C ILE A 370 -2.40 0.35 17.35
N ILE A 371 -2.95 -0.82 16.98
CA ILE A 371 -3.61 -1.72 17.92
C ILE A 371 -2.66 -2.20 19.03
N SER A 372 -1.37 -2.42 18.72
CA SER A 372 -0.37 -2.79 19.73
C SER A 372 0.16 -1.63 20.59
N VAL A 373 0.20 -0.38 20.10
CA VAL A 373 0.44 0.80 20.97
C VAL A 373 -0.77 1.03 21.88
N LEU A 374 -1.98 0.89 21.33
CA LEU A 374 -3.23 1.33 21.95
C LEU A 374 -4.04 0.22 22.64
N ARG A 375 -3.54 -1.03 22.69
CA ARG A 375 -4.26 -2.22 23.22
C ARG A 375 -5.71 -2.38 22.73
N LEU A 376 -5.99 -2.07 21.46
CA LEU A 376 -7.33 -2.26 20.91
C LEU A 376 -7.64 -3.76 20.71
N PRO A 377 -8.88 -4.23 20.95
CA PRO A 377 -9.25 -5.60 20.60
C PRO A 377 -9.11 -5.86 19.08
N ASP A 378 -8.60 -7.04 18.68
CA ASP A 378 -8.48 -7.44 17.26
C ASP A 378 -9.81 -7.33 16.47
N GLN A 379 -10.93 -7.33 17.18
CA GLN A 379 -12.28 -7.22 16.64
C GLN A 379 -12.62 -5.82 16.08
N VAL A 380 -11.82 -4.79 16.40
CA VAL A 380 -12.13 -3.40 16.07
C VAL A 380 -11.70 -2.98 14.65
N ILE A 381 -10.93 -3.82 13.95
CA ILE A 381 -10.51 -3.62 12.54
C ILE A 381 -11.73 -3.35 11.62
N GLY A 382 -12.89 -3.96 11.91
CA GLY A 382 -14.12 -3.79 11.12
C GLY A 382 -14.87 -2.47 11.34
N THR A 383 -14.57 -1.71 12.40
CA THR A 383 -15.23 -0.44 12.74
C THR A 383 -14.50 0.78 12.14
N ILE A 384 -13.21 0.61 11.81
CA ILE A 384 -12.29 1.64 11.29
C ILE A 384 -12.81 2.28 9.97
N GLU A 385 -13.52 1.50 9.15
CA GLU A 385 -14.01 1.97 7.84
C GLU A 385 -15.36 2.72 7.92
N LYS A 386 -16.15 2.52 8.99
CA LYS A 386 -17.49 3.12 9.11
C LYS A 386 -17.51 4.51 9.73
N ASP A 387 -16.49 4.87 10.52
CA ASP A 387 -16.53 6.04 11.40
C ASP A 387 -15.57 7.18 11.02
N LYS A 388 -14.90 7.11 9.86
CA LYS A 388 -13.93 8.13 9.40
C LYS A 388 -14.45 9.57 9.42
N ASN A 389 -15.77 9.77 9.33
CA ASN A 389 -16.40 11.10 9.33
C ASN A 389 -17.23 11.43 10.57
N ALA A 390 -17.33 10.53 11.55
CA ALA A 390 -18.08 10.79 12.78
C ALA A 390 -17.12 11.23 13.90
N GLY A 391 -17.22 12.49 14.32
CA GLY A 391 -16.62 12.97 15.58
C GLY A 391 -15.26 13.66 15.52
N PHE A 392 -14.54 13.66 14.38
CA PHE A 392 -13.24 14.34 14.24
C PHE A 392 -13.33 15.77 13.67
N SER A 393 -14.51 16.20 13.22
CA SER A 393 -14.74 17.57 12.68
C SER A 393 -14.31 18.71 13.61
N GLN A 394 -14.18 18.45 14.92
CA GLN A 394 -13.68 19.43 15.87
C GLN A 394 -12.20 19.76 15.66
N LEU A 395 -11.40 18.85 15.10
CA LEU A 395 -9.98 19.08 14.80
C LEU A 395 -9.76 20.28 13.88
N ALA A 396 -10.70 20.55 12.97
CA ALA A 396 -10.65 21.73 12.09
C ALA A 396 -10.66 23.10 12.83
N ARG A 397 -10.88 23.09 14.15
CA ARG A 397 -10.87 24.28 14.99
C ARG A 397 -9.53 24.54 15.66
N PHE A 398 -8.59 23.60 15.58
CA PHE A 398 -7.32 23.64 16.30
C PHE A 398 -6.16 23.57 15.32
N ASP A 399 -5.03 24.18 15.67
CA ASP A 399 -3.72 23.85 15.10
C ASP A 399 -3.22 22.61 15.84
N THR A 400 -2.97 21.52 15.11
CA THR A 400 -2.51 20.26 15.70
C THR A 400 -0.99 20.12 15.58
N ILE A 401 -0.33 19.93 16.72
CA ILE A 401 1.12 19.74 16.79
C ILE A 401 1.44 18.41 17.47
N PHE A 402 2.28 17.59 16.86
CA PHE A 402 2.82 16.40 17.49
C PHE A 402 4.24 16.67 18.02
N VAL A 403 4.48 16.32 19.27
CA VAL A 403 5.81 16.35 19.88
C VAL A 403 6.25 14.91 20.10
N ILE A 404 7.36 14.53 19.46
CA ILE A 404 7.80 13.15 19.34
C ILE A 404 9.06 12.94 20.17
N ASP A 405 8.97 12.01 21.10
CA ASP A 405 10.12 11.48 21.81
C ASP A 405 10.96 10.61 20.88
N ASP A 406 12.15 11.09 20.54
CA ASP A 406 13.18 10.40 19.75
C ASP A 406 14.43 10.09 20.58
N THR A 407 14.27 9.90 21.89
CA THR A 407 15.33 9.45 22.79
C THR A 407 15.68 7.97 22.58
N GLY A 408 16.87 7.56 23.03
CA GLY A 408 17.35 6.18 22.86
C GLY A 408 16.47 5.10 23.52
N SER A 409 15.66 5.43 24.54
CA SER A 409 14.71 4.48 25.16
C SER A 409 13.66 3.97 24.17
N MET A 410 13.36 4.72 23.12
CA MET A 410 12.42 4.33 22.07
C MET A 410 12.90 3.12 21.26
N GLN A 411 14.16 2.72 21.37
CA GLN A 411 14.69 1.47 20.80
C GLN A 411 14.26 0.22 21.59
N MET A 412 13.80 0.38 22.83
CA MET A 412 13.37 -0.73 23.68
C MET A 412 12.13 -1.42 23.11
N ALA A 413 11.88 -2.66 23.54
CA ALA A 413 10.71 -3.42 23.11
C ALA A 413 9.41 -2.66 23.43
N ALA A 414 8.44 -2.74 22.51
CA ALA A 414 7.20 -1.97 22.58
C ALA A 414 6.32 -2.30 23.80
N SER A 415 6.47 -3.47 24.40
CA SER A 415 5.88 -3.81 25.69
C SER A 415 6.62 -4.98 26.34
N SER A 416 6.33 -5.23 27.61
CA SER A 416 6.75 -6.44 28.33
C SER A 416 6.34 -7.73 27.59
N SER A 417 5.16 -7.73 26.95
CA SER A 417 4.69 -8.86 26.14
C SER A 417 5.40 -8.98 24.79
N GLU A 418 5.77 -7.85 24.19
CA GLU A 418 6.48 -7.82 22.89
C GLU A 418 7.92 -8.33 23.04
N ALA A 419 8.56 -8.06 24.19
CA ALA A 419 9.91 -8.51 24.51
C ALA A 419 10.09 -10.04 24.47
N ALA A 420 9.00 -10.80 24.65
CA ALA A 420 9.02 -12.26 24.59
C ALA A 420 9.00 -12.83 23.15
N ASN A 421 8.81 -12.00 22.13
CA ASN A 421 8.76 -12.42 20.73
C ASN A 421 10.17 -12.71 20.17
N SER A 422 10.26 -13.60 19.18
CA SER A 422 11.53 -13.96 18.52
C SER A 422 12.17 -12.81 17.73
N ASN A 423 11.38 -11.79 17.39
CA ASN A 423 11.83 -10.54 16.77
C ASN A 423 10.96 -9.40 17.33
N PRO A 424 11.29 -8.87 18.53
CA PRO A 424 10.47 -7.87 19.21
C PRO A 424 10.49 -6.55 18.44
N ARG A 425 9.33 -5.91 18.31
CA ARG A 425 9.24 -4.55 17.76
C ARG A 425 9.68 -3.53 18.80
N SER A 426 10.39 -2.48 18.38
CA SER A 426 10.75 -1.36 19.25
C SER A 426 9.59 -0.39 19.45
N ARG A 427 9.60 0.40 20.53
CA ARG A 427 8.62 1.48 20.77
C ARG A 427 8.56 2.46 19.59
N TRP A 428 9.71 2.76 19.00
CA TRP A 428 9.83 3.57 17.78
C TRP A 428 9.15 2.96 16.55
N ASP A 429 9.31 1.65 16.32
CA ASP A 429 8.65 0.96 15.21
C ASP A 429 7.13 1.10 15.31
N VAL A 430 6.60 1.02 16.52
CA VAL A 430 5.16 1.09 16.75
C VAL A 430 4.65 2.54 16.73
N LEU A 431 5.41 3.51 17.25
CA LEU A 431 5.11 4.94 17.13
C LEU A 431 5.05 5.37 15.67
N THR A 432 6.07 5.04 14.88
CA THR A 432 6.24 5.54 13.51
C THR A 432 5.02 5.24 12.64
N LYS A 433 4.56 4.00 12.76
CA LYS A 433 3.42 3.46 12.06
C LYS A 433 2.08 3.99 12.56
N SER A 434 2.00 4.34 13.84
CA SER A 434 0.79 4.89 14.44
C SER A 434 0.61 6.38 14.15
N LEU A 435 1.71 7.12 14.24
CA LEU A 435 1.74 8.56 14.01
C LEU A 435 1.34 8.90 12.58
N GLN A 436 1.83 8.15 11.59
CA GLN A 436 1.41 8.29 10.20
C GLN A 436 -0.12 8.28 10.03
N TYR A 437 -0.80 7.35 10.69
CA TYR A 437 -2.25 7.21 10.59
C TYR A 437 -2.99 8.34 11.33
N ILE A 438 -2.56 8.65 12.56
CA ILE A 438 -3.18 9.68 13.41
C ILE A 438 -3.00 11.07 12.78
N ALA A 439 -1.79 11.36 12.27
CA ALA A 439 -1.50 12.60 11.57
C ALA A 439 -2.27 12.72 10.25
N ASN A 440 -2.53 11.61 9.54
CA ASN A 440 -3.36 11.64 8.34
C ASN A 440 -4.82 12.02 8.67
N ILE A 441 -5.37 11.54 9.79
CA ILE A 441 -6.70 11.98 10.26
C ILE A 441 -6.69 13.46 10.65
N ALA A 442 -5.68 13.90 11.40
CA ALA A 442 -5.58 15.28 11.84
C ALA A 442 -5.46 16.25 10.65
N SER A 443 -4.57 15.96 9.69
CA SER A 443 -4.36 16.78 8.48
C SER A 443 -5.55 16.78 7.51
N GLU A 444 -6.42 15.77 7.50
CA GLU A 444 -7.67 15.79 6.73
C GLU A 444 -8.67 16.86 7.25
N HIS A 445 -8.55 17.23 8.53
CA HIS A 445 -9.42 18.21 9.17
C HIS A 445 -8.74 19.57 9.40
N ASP A 446 -7.42 19.59 9.51
CA ASP A 446 -6.63 20.80 9.68
C ASP A 446 -6.18 21.39 8.33
N LYS A 447 -6.63 22.60 7.99
CA LYS A 447 -6.51 23.14 6.63
C LYS A 447 -5.09 23.51 6.23
N ASP A 448 -4.29 23.92 7.20
CA ASP A 448 -2.88 24.24 7.08
C ASP A 448 -1.97 23.02 7.30
N GLY A 449 -2.55 21.87 7.67
CA GLY A 449 -1.81 20.65 7.98
C GLY A 449 -1.48 20.54 9.46
N VAL A 450 -0.53 19.67 9.80
CA VAL A 450 -0.06 19.48 11.19
C VAL A 450 1.44 19.77 11.31
N ASP A 451 1.88 20.10 12.50
CA ASP A 451 3.31 20.33 12.78
C ASP A 451 3.89 19.13 13.56
N ILE A 452 5.15 18.81 13.32
CA ILE A 452 5.90 17.77 14.04
C ILE A 452 7.19 18.37 14.60
N HIS A 453 7.38 18.18 15.91
CA HIS A 453 8.60 18.54 16.63
C HIS A 453 9.22 17.31 17.30
N PHE A 454 10.56 17.26 17.37
CA PHE A 454 11.31 16.20 18.03
C PHE A 454 12.01 16.70 19.30
N LEU A 455 12.18 15.82 20.30
CA LEU A 455 12.90 16.16 21.53
C LEU A 455 14.39 16.40 21.30
N ILE A 456 15.01 15.61 20.42
CA ILE A 456 16.45 15.65 20.14
C ILE A 456 16.69 16.16 18.72
N SER A 457 16.01 15.58 17.73
CA SER A 457 16.25 15.84 16.31
C SER A 457 15.54 17.10 15.78
N SER A 458 15.61 18.23 16.50
CA SER A 458 14.93 19.50 16.14
C SER A 458 15.24 20.04 14.72
N HIS A 459 16.35 19.61 14.13
CA HIS A 459 16.68 19.93 12.72
C HIS A 459 15.76 19.24 11.70
N LEU A 460 14.99 18.24 12.13
CA LEU A 460 13.94 17.56 11.38
C LEU A 460 12.55 18.12 11.67
N ASP A 461 12.40 19.13 12.54
CA ASP A 461 11.09 19.74 12.80
C ASP A 461 10.48 20.25 11.50
N GLN A 462 9.20 19.97 11.29
CA GLN A 462 8.51 20.32 10.06
C GLN A 462 7.09 20.77 10.34
N THR A 463 6.67 21.82 9.65
CA THR A 463 5.34 22.41 9.76
C THR A 463 4.51 22.18 8.50
N ASN A 464 3.19 22.35 8.63
CA ASN A 464 2.21 22.27 7.54
C ASN A 464 2.22 20.92 6.80
N ILE A 465 2.43 19.81 7.53
CA ILE A 465 2.41 18.46 6.98
C ILE A 465 0.98 18.10 6.58
N SER A 466 0.80 17.73 5.31
CA SER A 466 -0.52 17.58 4.69
C SER A 466 -1.02 16.15 4.56
N ASN A 467 -0.17 15.16 4.84
CA ASN A 467 -0.50 13.74 4.71
C ASN A 467 0.46 12.85 5.53
N GLY A 468 0.03 11.62 5.81
CA GLY A 468 0.85 10.67 6.58
C GLY A 468 2.14 10.19 5.90
N GLN A 469 2.32 10.36 4.59
CA GLN A 469 3.56 9.95 3.93
C GLN A 469 4.71 10.91 4.21
N GLU A 470 4.44 12.21 4.27
CA GLU A 470 5.41 13.23 4.69
C GLU A 470 5.90 12.96 6.12
N VAL A 471 5.00 12.57 7.02
CA VAL A 471 5.34 12.11 8.38
C VAL A 471 6.30 10.94 8.35
N LEU A 472 6.00 9.89 7.56
CA LEU A 472 6.86 8.70 7.50
C LEU A 472 8.27 9.03 6.96
N ASN A 473 8.35 9.91 5.97
CA ASN A 473 9.64 10.35 5.42
C ASN A 473 10.46 11.11 6.46
N LEU A 474 9.79 11.93 7.30
CA LEU A 474 10.43 12.67 8.38
C LEU A 474 11.02 11.73 9.43
N LEU A 475 10.21 10.78 9.89
CA LEU A 475 10.61 9.79 10.91
C LEU A 475 11.72 8.85 10.43
N ALA A 476 11.79 8.58 9.12
CA ALA A 476 12.88 7.80 8.55
C ALA A 476 14.25 8.52 8.61
N GLY A 477 14.26 9.83 8.84
CA GLY A 477 15.46 10.63 9.03
C GLY A 477 16.01 10.61 10.47
N VAL A 478 15.25 10.09 11.43
CA VAL A 478 15.62 10.07 12.85
C VAL A 478 16.64 8.95 13.11
N ASP A 479 17.74 9.30 13.80
CA ASP A 479 18.76 8.37 14.24
C ASP A 479 18.73 8.26 15.78
N LEU A 480 18.02 7.25 16.28
CA LEU A 480 17.89 7.01 17.72
C LEU A 480 19.20 6.64 18.41
N GLU A 481 20.23 6.18 17.68
CA GLU A 481 21.55 5.90 18.29
C GLU A 481 22.26 7.19 18.72
N GLN A 482 21.91 8.33 18.10
CA GLN A 482 22.38 9.65 18.50
C GLN A 482 21.55 10.28 19.62
N GLY A 483 20.42 9.65 19.98
CA GLY A 483 19.53 10.05 21.08
C GLY A 483 20.10 9.75 22.47
N VAL A 484 21.39 10.03 22.68
CA VAL A 484 22.10 9.80 23.94
C VAL A 484 21.83 10.98 24.87
N GLY A 485 20.83 10.85 25.73
CA GLY A 485 20.41 11.89 26.66
C GLY A 485 19.20 11.45 27.48
N GLY A 486 18.80 12.31 28.42
CA GLY A 486 17.54 12.16 29.13
C GLY A 486 16.35 12.67 28.31
N THR A 487 15.13 12.31 28.74
CA THR A 487 13.88 12.83 28.18
C THR A 487 13.59 14.20 28.79
N TYR A 488 13.67 15.27 28.00
CA TYR A 488 13.39 16.64 28.44
C TYR A 488 12.29 17.27 27.58
N LEU A 489 11.09 17.46 28.14
CA LEU A 489 9.94 17.97 27.39
C LEU A 489 9.90 19.50 27.34
N GLU A 490 10.27 20.15 28.46
CA GLU A 490 10.21 21.61 28.61
C GLU A 490 10.86 22.38 27.45
N PRO A 491 12.08 22.05 26.98
CA PRO A 491 12.74 22.85 25.95
C PRO A 491 11.96 22.91 24.64
N VAL A 492 11.35 21.79 24.24
CA VAL A 492 10.52 21.75 23.01
C VAL A 492 9.20 22.43 23.25
N LEU A 493 8.52 22.15 24.37
CA LEU A 493 7.27 22.81 24.72
C LEU A 493 7.43 24.33 24.83
N ALA A 494 8.58 24.84 25.28
CA ALA A 494 8.90 26.27 25.34
C ALA A 494 8.88 26.92 23.96
N THR A 495 9.45 26.24 22.95
CA THR A 495 9.52 26.74 21.58
C THR A 495 8.16 26.84 20.91
N ILE A 496 7.19 26.05 21.38
CA ILE A 496 5.81 26.01 20.88
C ILE A 496 4.92 26.97 21.68
N LEU A 497 4.82 26.76 22.99
CA LEU A 497 3.88 27.46 23.88
C LEU A 497 4.29 28.92 24.12
N GLY A 498 5.59 29.21 24.24
CA GLY A 498 6.09 30.56 24.50
C GLY A 498 5.68 31.56 23.42
N PRO A 499 6.06 31.34 22.14
CA PRO A 499 5.65 32.21 21.03
C PRO A 499 4.13 32.28 20.86
N TYR A 500 3.42 31.16 21.06
CA TYR A 500 1.96 31.11 20.95
C TYR A 500 1.28 31.99 22.00
N VAL A 501 1.67 31.90 23.27
CA VAL A 501 1.10 32.72 24.35
C VAL A 501 1.45 34.19 24.16
N ALA A 502 2.65 34.52 23.70
CA ALA A 502 3.03 35.89 23.36
C ALA A 502 2.14 36.49 22.25
N ASN A 503 1.86 35.71 21.20
CA ASN A 503 0.93 36.11 20.14
C ASN A 503 -0.51 36.29 20.67
N TYR A 504 -0.96 35.43 21.58
CA TYR A 504 -2.26 35.58 22.22
C TYR A 504 -2.34 36.82 23.11
N GLN A 505 -1.27 37.14 23.84
CA GLN A 505 -1.15 38.36 24.64
C GLN A 505 -1.23 39.62 23.77
N GLU A 506 -0.57 39.62 22.61
CA GLU A 506 -0.69 40.73 21.66
C GLU A 506 -2.15 40.89 21.18
N TYR A 507 -2.81 39.80 20.81
CA TYR A 507 -4.24 39.82 20.46
C TYR A 507 -5.10 40.39 21.61
N PHE A 508 -4.87 39.94 22.85
CA PHE A 508 -5.59 40.42 24.03
C PHE A 508 -5.39 41.92 24.27
N ASP A 509 -4.16 42.41 24.15
CA ASP A 509 -3.83 43.82 24.35
C ASP A 509 -4.43 44.72 23.26
N LEU A 510 -4.37 44.29 21.99
CA LEU A 510 -4.96 45.02 20.87
C LEU A 510 -6.48 45.08 20.98
N THR A 511 -7.14 43.97 21.32
CA THR A 511 -8.60 43.92 21.49
C THR A 511 -9.07 44.74 22.69
N ARG A 512 -8.33 44.74 23.79
CA ARG A 512 -8.57 45.64 24.94
C ARG A 512 -8.47 47.12 24.55
N LYS A 513 -7.57 47.45 23.63
CA LYS A 513 -7.43 48.80 23.03
C LYS A 513 -8.45 49.08 21.92
N ARG A 514 -9.42 48.18 21.68
CA ARG A 514 -10.44 48.25 20.61
C ARG A 514 -9.84 48.34 19.20
N MET A 515 -8.63 47.83 19.00
CA MET A 515 -8.00 47.71 17.70
C MET A 515 -8.38 46.39 17.03
N LYS A 516 -8.31 46.36 15.70
CA LYS A 516 -8.53 45.14 14.93
C LYS A 516 -7.33 44.21 15.12
N ALA A 517 -7.57 43.01 15.62
CA ALA A 517 -6.58 41.95 15.76
C ALA A 517 -7.21 40.62 15.36
N THR A 518 -6.37 39.70 14.87
CA THR A 518 -6.79 38.34 14.53
C THR A 518 -6.54 37.45 15.74
N LYS A 519 -7.55 36.70 16.16
CA LYS A 519 -7.40 35.77 17.28
C LYS A 519 -6.56 34.56 16.83
N PRO A 520 -5.51 34.16 17.58
CA PRO A 520 -4.80 32.91 17.31
C PRO A 520 -5.76 31.71 17.37
N LYS A 521 -5.61 30.80 16.40
CA LYS A 521 -6.36 29.54 16.34
C LYS A 521 -5.98 28.70 17.58
N PRO A 522 -6.95 28.08 18.28
CA PRO A 522 -6.66 27.21 19.42
C PRO A 522 -5.61 26.14 19.13
N LEU A 523 -4.82 25.77 20.13
CA LEU A 523 -3.70 24.84 19.98
C LEU A 523 -4.01 23.49 20.62
N ASN A 524 -3.71 22.40 19.90
CA ASN A 524 -3.82 21.03 20.35
C ASN A 524 -2.46 20.32 20.19
N ILE A 525 -1.71 20.21 21.28
CA ILE A 525 -0.39 19.57 21.31
C ILE A 525 -0.57 18.12 21.74
N ILE A 526 -0.02 17.17 20.99
CA ILE A 526 -0.04 15.74 21.29
C ILE A 526 1.40 15.26 21.47
N VAL A 527 1.77 14.98 22.71
CA VAL A 527 3.11 14.50 23.10
C VAL A 527 3.11 12.98 23.13
N LEU A 528 3.97 12.36 22.33
CA LEU A 528 4.19 10.91 22.28
C LEU A 528 5.53 10.59 22.93
N THR A 529 5.52 9.98 24.13
CA THR A 529 6.75 9.67 24.90
C THR A 529 6.66 8.32 25.59
N ASP A 530 7.79 7.63 25.72
CA ASP A 530 7.89 6.36 26.46
C ASP A 530 8.41 6.48 27.88
N GLY A 531 8.84 7.69 28.26
CA GLY A 531 9.60 7.94 29.46
C GLY A 531 8.97 9.00 30.35
N LYS A 532 9.43 8.99 31.60
CA LYS A 532 9.26 10.11 32.51
C LYS A 532 10.26 11.20 32.14
N ASP A 533 9.84 12.47 32.21
CA ASP A 533 10.76 13.60 32.07
C ASP A 533 11.85 13.55 33.15
N ASP A 534 13.10 13.72 32.74
CA ASP A 534 14.27 13.73 33.62
C ASP A 534 14.35 15.03 34.46
N ASP A 535 13.65 16.09 34.05
CA ASP A 535 13.41 17.30 34.84
C ASP A 535 11.90 17.60 34.96
N PRO A 536 11.17 16.77 35.73
CA PRO A 536 9.72 16.81 35.77
C PRO A 536 9.16 18.08 36.44
N GLU A 537 9.95 18.72 37.32
CA GLU A 537 9.57 19.95 38.03
C GLU A 537 9.53 21.13 37.06
N THR A 538 10.54 21.27 36.20
CA THR A 538 10.63 22.35 35.20
C THR A 538 9.49 22.26 34.18
N THR A 539 9.16 21.06 33.69
CA THR A 539 8.00 20.85 32.80
C THR A 539 6.67 21.18 33.49
N GLU A 540 6.50 20.78 34.76
CA GLU A 540 5.30 21.10 35.56
C GLU A 540 5.15 22.61 35.79
N GLU A 541 6.23 23.31 36.15
CA GLU A 541 6.25 24.76 36.35
C GLU A 541 5.89 25.51 35.06
N GLN A 542 6.45 25.11 33.92
CA GLN A 542 6.16 25.73 32.63
C GLN A 542 4.68 25.61 32.27
N LEU A 543 4.08 24.42 32.38
CA LEU A 543 2.67 24.19 32.07
C LEU A 543 1.75 25.01 32.98
N VAL A 544 2.08 25.08 34.27
CA VAL A 544 1.35 25.91 35.26
C VAL A 544 1.43 27.38 34.91
N ASP A 545 2.59 27.88 34.50
CA ASP A 545 2.76 29.30 34.15
C ASP A 545 2.03 29.66 32.86
N ILE A 546 2.01 28.79 31.86
CA ILE A 546 1.18 28.93 30.66
C ILE A 546 -0.32 28.96 31.03
N ALA A 547 -0.75 28.06 31.91
CA ALA A 547 -2.14 28.01 32.37
C ALA A 547 -2.56 29.32 33.07
N LYS A 548 -1.71 29.87 33.96
CA LYS A 548 -1.96 31.16 34.63
C LYS A 548 -2.08 32.31 33.64
N GLN A 549 -1.14 32.43 32.69
CA GLN A 549 -1.15 33.49 31.69
C GLN A 549 -2.43 33.46 30.84
N LEU A 550 -2.90 32.28 30.45
CA LEU A 550 -4.16 32.11 29.73
C LEU A 550 -5.39 32.49 30.57
N ASP A 551 -5.40 32.18 31.88
CA ASP A 551 -6.47 32.58 32.78
C ASP A 551 -6.50 34.10 33.01
N GLU A 552 -5.34 34.76 33.15
CA GLU A 552 -5.23 36.23 33.25
C GLU A 552 -5.79 36.93 32.01
N MET A 553 -5.54 36.38 30.83
CA MET A 553 -6.09 36.87 29.57
C MET A 553 -7.54 36.44 29.31
N HIS A 554 -8.16 35.71 30.24
CA HIS A 554 -9.53 35.19 30.12
C HIS A 554 -9.74 34.36 28.83
N ALA A 555 -8.70 33.61 28.42
CA ALA A 555 -8.78 32.77 27.23
C ALA A 555 -9.84 31.67 27.41
N PRO A 556 -10.48 31.17 26.33
CA PRO A 556 -11.34 29.99 26.42
C PRO A 556 -10.58 28.78 26.98
N LYS A 557 -11.26 27.88 27.71
CA LYS A 557 -10.62 26.68 28.29
C LYS A 557 -9.93 25.81 27.23
N SER A 558 -10.54 25.69 26.06
CA SER A 558 -10.00 24.94 24.92
C SER A 558 -8.97 25.72 24.09
N GLN A 559 -8.38 26.81 24.59
CA GLN A 559 -7.43 27.62 23.79
C GLN A 559 -6.07 26.93 23.62
N VAL A 560 -5.66 26.14 24.62
CA VAL A 560 -4.48 25.28 24.60
C VAL A 560 -4.85 23.98 25.29
N GLY A 561 -4.59 22.85 24.64
CA GLY A 561 -4.58 21.53 25.25
C GLY A 561 -3.26 20.82 24.96
N VAL A 562 -2.73 20.13 25.97
CA VAL A 562 -1.53 19.29 25.90
C VAL A 562 -1.92 17.87 26.26
N GLN A 563 -2.04 17.03 25.25
CA GLN A 563 -2.34 15.61 25.39
C GLN A 563 -1.02 14.84 25.52
N PHE A 564 -0.83 14.12 26.63
CA PHE A 564 0.20 13.10 26.72
C PHE A 564 -0.36 11.73 26.33
N MET A 565 0.39 11.03 25.49
CA MET A 565 0.14 9.65 25.14
C MET A 565 1.39 8.83 25.41
N GLN A 566 1.27 7.86 26.31
CA GLN A 566 2.38 6.98 26.62
C GLN A 566 2.63 5.98 25.50
N VAL A 567 3.90 5.80 25.13
CA VAL A 567 4.35 4.72 24.26
C VAL A 567 5.00 3.61 25.11
N GLY A 568 4.48 2.40 25.01
CA GLY A 568 4.93 1.28 25.85
C GLY A 568 4.27 1.23 27.22
N ASP A 569 4.77 0.35 28.08
CA ASP A 569 4.11 -0.05 29.33
C ASP A 569 4.94 0.24 30.59
N ASP A 570 5.79 1.27 30.55
CA ASP A 570 6.61 1.70 31.68
C ASP A 570 5.73 2.25 32.83
N PRO A 571 5.76 1.65 34.04
CA PRO A 571 4.92 2.11 35.14
C PRO A 571 5.33 3.47 35.70
N GLU A 572 6.61 3.83 35.69
CA GLU A 572 7.09 5.12 36.21
C GLU A 572 6.69 6.26 35.28
N ALA A 573 6.78 6.04 33.97
CA ALA A 573 6.26 6.99 32.98
C ALA A 573 4.74 7.15 33.12
N ALA A 574 4.00 6.04 33.30
CA ALA A 574 2.54 6.09 33.50
C ALA A 574 2.14 6.90 34.75
N GLU A 575 2.83 6.71 35.88
CA GLU A 575 2.59 7.46 37.11
C GLU A 575 2.89 8.96 36.92
N TYR A 576 4.02 9.29 36.29
CA TYR A 576 4.41 10.67 36.02
C TYR A 576 3.39 11.40 35.13
N LEU A 577 3.01 10.80 33.99
CA LEU A 577 2.08 11.43 33.05
C LEU A 577 0.68 11.61 33.67
N LYS A 578 0.22 10.65 34.48
CA LYS A 578 -1.05 10.77 35.24
C LYS A 578 -1.00 11.89 36.28
N ARG A 579 0.17 12.15 36.85
CA ARG A 579 0.38 13.26 37.79
C ARG A 579 0.22 14.61 37.09
N LEU A 580 0.78 14.77 35.89
CA LEU A 580 0.63 16.00 35.09
C LEU A 580 -0.83 16.30 34.74
N ASP A 581 -1.65 15.29 34.54
CA ASP A 581 -3.07 15.45 34.25
C ASP A 581 -3.88 15.84 35.52
N ASN A 582 -3.73 15.06 36.60
CA ASN A 582 -4.59 15.19 37.78
C ASN A 582 -4.17 16.29 38.77
N ASP A 583 -2.87 16.52 38.94
CA ASP A 583 -2.38 17.29 40.09
C ASP A 583 -2.28 18.79 39.79
N LEU A 584 -1.98 19.21 38.55
CA LEU A 584 -1.67 20.62 38.25
C LEU A 584 -2.80 21.57 38.64
N LYS A 585 -4.03 21.24 38.23
CA LYS A 585 -5.23 22.01 38.57
C LYS A 585 -5.46 22.05 40.09
N THR A 586 -5.36 20.90 40.75
CA THR A 586 -5.68 20.75 42.17
C THR A 586 -4.63 21.42 43.07
N LYS A 587 -3.35 21.29 42.70
CA LYS A 587 -2.19 21.78 43.46
C LYS A 587 -1.97 23.29 43.28
N TYR A 588 -2.14 23.81 42.07
CA TYR A 588 -1.84 25.22 41.76
C TYR A 588 -3.08 26.09 41.54
N GLY A 589 -4.29 25.51 41.49
CA GLY A 589 -5.54 26.25 41.32
C GLY A 589 -5.69 26.89 39.94
N VAL A 590 -5.05 26.32 38.92
CA VAL A 590 -5.05 26.81 37.53
C VAL A 590 -6.07 26.08 36.68
N ARG A 591 -6.37 26.59 35.48
CA ARG A 591 -7.13 25.82 34.47
C ARG A 591 -6.48 24.48 34.16
N ASP A 592 -7.34 23.54 33.78
CA ASP A 592 -6.94 22.24 33.25
C ASP A 592 -6.62 22.38 31.75
N ILE A 593 -5.37 22.12 31.40
CA ILE A 593 -4.86 22.16 30.01
C ILE A 593 -4.20 20.83 29.60
N VAL A 594 -4.07 19.87 30.52
CA VAL A 594 -3.37 18.60 30.29
C VAL A 594 -4.41 17.48 30.24
N ASP A 595 -4.22 16.49 29.40
CA ASP A 595 -4.89 15.18 29.52
C ASP A 595 -3.86 14.09 29.25
N THR A 596 -4.02 12.93 29.89
CA THR A 596 -3.10 11.80 29.72
C THR A 596 -3.85 10.54 29.36
N LYS A 597 -3.36 9.81 28.34
CA LYS A 597 -3.75 8.43 28.07
C LYS A 597 -2.53 7.52 28.16
N THR A 598 -2.59 6.55 29.07
CA THR A 598 -1.55 5.51 29.21
C THR A 598 -1.97 4.21 28.54
N PHE A 599 -1.02 3.29 28.42
CA PHE A 599 -1.26 1.92 27.94
C PHE A 599 -2.33 1.14 28.74
N GLN A 600 -2.62 1.54 29.97
CA GLN A 600 -3.61 0.90 30.84
C GLN A 600 -5.00 1.54 30.78
N ASP A 601 -5.10 2.79 30.30
CA ASP A 601 -6.33 3.58 30.39
C ASP A 601 -7.28 3.36 29.21
N LEU A 602 -6.80 2.70 28.15
CA LEU A 602 -7.61 2.38 26.98
C LEU A 602 -8.48 1.15 27.26
N ASP A 603 -9.77 1.42 27.49
CA ASP A 603 -10.79 0.44 27.83
C ASP A 603 -11.02 -0.54 26.67
N GLN A 604 -10.84 -1.84 26.92
CA GLN A 604 -11.06 -2.89 25.93
C GLN A 604 -12.52 -2.98 25.45
N THR A 605 -13.46 -2.28 26.09
CA THR A 605 -14.87 -2.23 25.73
C THR A 605 -15.26 -1.07 24.81
N GLN A 606 -14.40 -0.05 24.65
CA GLN A 606 -14.63 1.07 23.74
C GLN A 606 -14.26 0.72 22.28
N ASP A 607 -14.96 1.35 21.33
CA ASP A 607 -14.58 1.23 19.91
C ASP A 607 -13.35 2.10 19.58
N PHE A 608 -12.72 1.79 18.45
CA PHE A 608 -11.47 2.45 18.03
C PHE A 608 -11.65 3.92 17.71
N ALA A 609 -12.80 4.28 17.16
CA ALA A 609 -13.07 5.68 16.84
C ALA A 609 -13.13 6.50 18.13
N GLN A 610 -13.68 5.94 19.20
CA GLN A 610 -13.67 6.56 20.52
C GLN A 610 -12.25 6.70 21.08
N HIS A 611 -11.42 5.66 21.02
CA HIS A 611 -10.00 5.77 21.44
C HIS A 611 -9.22 6.82 20.65
N LEU A 612 -9.40 6.86 19.33
CA LEU A 612 -8.78 7.89 18.50
C LEU A 612 -9.27 9.30 18.84
N ARG A 613 -10.57 9.48 19.16
CA ARG A 613 -11.10 10.78 19.61
C ARG A 613 -10.48 11.18 20.94
N CYS A 614 -10.35 10.26 21.89
CA CYS A 614 -9.68 10.54 23.16
C CYS A 614 -8.23 10.97 22.93
N ILE A 615 -7.50 10.31 22.04
CA ILE A 615 -6.10 10.68 21.72
C ILE A 615 -6.01 12.03 21.01
N LEU A 616 -6.88 12.27 20.03
CA LEU A 616 -6.78 13.46 19.17
C LEU A 616 -7.43 14.70 19.79
N LEU A 617 -8.36 14.55 20.72
CA LEU A 617 -9.19 15.64 21.23
C LEU A 617 -9.30 15.69 22.76
N GLY A 618 -8.75 14.73 23.53
CA GLY A 618 -8.94 14.62 24.98
C GLY A 618 -8.61 15.93 25.72
N ALA A 619 -7.41 16.43 25.52
CA ALA A 619 -6.94 17.67 26.15
C ALA A 619 -7.78 18.92 25.80
N VAL A 620 -8.43 18.96 24.63
CA VAL A 620 -9.21 20.12 24.16
C VAL A 620 -10.73 19.94 24.26
N ASN A 621 -11.21 18.71 24.52
CA ASN A 621 -12.62 18.36 24.67
C ASN A 621 -12.82 17.39 25.85
N LYS A 622 -12.90 17.97 27.04
CA LYS A 622 -13.13 17.29 28.33
C LYS A 622 -14.46 16.53 28.46
N ASN A 623 -15.33 16.51 27.44
CA ASN A 623 -16.50 15.61 27.43
C ASN A 623 -16.14 14.19 26.94
N LEU A 624 -14.90 13.98 26.50
CA LEU A 624 -14.37 12.70 26.04
C LEU A 624 -13.62 11.92 27.14
N ASP A 625 -13.44 12.53 28.31
CA ASP A 625 -12.80 11.95 29.49
C ASP A 625 -13.78 11.18 30.38
#